data_AF-A0A2G9M7D7-F1
#
_entry.id   AF-A0A2G9M7D7-F1
#
_cell.length_a   1.000
_cell.length_b   1.000
_cell.length_c   1.000
_cell.angle_alpha   90.00
_cell.angle_beta   90.00
_cell.angle_gamma   90.00
#
_symmetry.space_group_name_H-M   'P 1'
#
loop_
_entity.id
_entity.type
_entity.pdbx_description
1 polymer ?
#
loop_
_entity_poly.entity_id
_entity_poly.type
_entity_poly.pdbx_seq_one_letter_code
_entity_poly.pdbx_strand_id
1 'polypeptide(L)' 'MTTTIQIREETLDLLKRIKESSNAKSYDETIINVLSMKTKTSLAGFLGKKPMKKILDDLRDKHDRI' A
#
# COMPACT_ATOMS: atom_id res chain seq x y z
N MET A 1 19.04 21.15 -13.67
CA MET A 1 18.17 22.33 -13.55
C MET A 1 17.50 22.25 -12.20
N THR A 2 17.60 23.29 -11.37
CA THR A 2 17.02 23.29 -10.03
C THR A 2 15.69 24.03 -10.06
N THR A 3 14.65 23.39 -9.52
CA THR A 3 13.31 23.97 -9.44
C THR A 3 12.95 24.11 -7.97
N THR A 4 12.45 25.27 -7.58
CA THR A 4 11.93 25.47 -6.23
C THR A 4 10.43 25.20 -6.26
N ILE A 5 9.96 24.34 -5.36
CA ILE A 5 8.54 24.08 -5.16
C ILE A 5 8.15 24.51 -3.75
N GLN A 6 6.93 25.03 -3.60
CA GLN A 6 6.35 25.32 -2.30
C GLN A 6 5.52 24.13 -1.87
N ILE A 7 5.75 23.66 -0.64
CA ILE A 7 5.01 22.55 -0.03
C ILE A 7 4.61 22.93 1.39
N ARG A 8 3.60 22.23 1.91
CA ARG A 8 3.21 22.37 3.32
C ARG A 8 4.29 21.77 4.23
N GLU A 9 4.37 22.28 5.45
CA GLU A 9 5.33 21.81 6.46
C GLU A 9 5.14 20.32 6.78
N GLU A 10 3.89 19.87 6.90
CA GLU A 10 3.53 18.45 7.09
C GLU A 10 4.09 17.55 5.99
N THR A 11 4.08 18.02 4.74
CA THR A 11 4.63 17.28 3.59
C THR A 11 6.15 17.21 3.65
N LEU A 12 6.81 18.30 4.08
CA LEU A 12 8.25 18.33 4.26
C LEU A 12 8.69 17.33 5.35
N ASP A 13 7.98 17.27 6.47
CA ASP A 13 8.31 16.35 7.55
C ASP A 13 8.10 14.88 7.16
N LEU A 14 7.06 14.59 6.37
CA LEU A 14 6.87 13.27 5.79
C LEU A 14 8.03 12.90 4.86
N LEU A 15 8.47 13.82 3.99
CA LEU A 15 9.61 13.59 3.10
C LEU A 15 10.92 13.35 3.87
N LYS A 16 11.16 14.05 4.98
CA LYS A 16 12.33 13.80 5.85
C LYS A 16 12.32 12.38 6.40
N ARG A 17 11.19 11.94 6.98
CA ARG A 17 11.04 10.59 7.54
C ARG A 17 11.25 9.51 6.48
N ILE A 18 10.69 9.70 5.28
CA ILE A 18 10.83 8.75 4.19
C ILE A 18 12.29 8.71 3.71
N LYS A 19 12.93 9.88 3.56
CA LYS A 19 14.34 9.98 3.17
C LYS A 19 15.25 9.21 4.13
N GLU A 20 15.04 9.37 5.44
CA GLU A 20 15.77 8.62 6.48
C GLU A 20 15.51 7.12 6.38
N SER A 21 14.25 6.70 6.26
CA SER A 21 13.87 5.28 6.19
C SER A 21 14.36 4.56 4.92
N SER A 22 14.47 5.30 3.82
CA SER A 22 14.92 4.78 2.52
C SER A 22 16.41 5.03 2.28
N ASN A 23 17.10 5.71 3.21
CA ASN A 23 18.48 6.15 3.10
C ASN A 23 18.79 6.89 1.78
N ALA A 24 17.81 7.68 1.30
CA ALA A 24 17.91 8.40 0.03
C ALA A 24 18.86 9.61 0.17
N LYS A 25 19.63 9.89 -0.88
CA LYS A 25 20.65 10.96 -0.91
C LYS A 25 20.01 12.33 -1.06
N SER A 26 18.88 12.42 -1.76
CA SER A 26 18.18 13.69 -2.03
C SER A 26 16.66 13.59 -1.83
N TYR A 27 16.01 14.75 -1.73
CA TYR A 27 14.55 14.81 -1.72
C TYR A 27 13.96 14.40 -3.07
N ASP A 28 14.63 14.72 -4.19
CA ASP A 28 14.21 14.28 -5.53
C ASP A 28 14.18 12.76 -5.64
N GLU A 29 15.22 12.09 -5.15
CA GLU A 29 15.28 10.61 -5.09
C GLU A 29 14.16 10.06 -4.20
N THR A 30 13.89 10.72 -3.08
CA THR A 30 12.78 10.36 -2.18
C THR A 30 11.44 10.46 -2.90
N ILE A 31 11.19 11.53 -3.65
CA ILE A 31 9.95 11.73 -4.41
C ILE A 31 9.79 10.67 -5.48
N ILE A 32 10.86 10.37 -6.23
CA ILE A 32 10.85 9.32 -7.26
C ILE A 32 10.56 7.95 -6.63
N ASN A 33 11.17 7.65 -5.49
CA ASN A 33 10.94 6.40 -4.77
C ASN A 33 9.48 6.28 -4.32
N VAL A 34 8.90 7.33 -3.76
CA VAL A 34 7.49 7.35 -3.35
C VAL A 34 6.56 7.12 -4.55
N LEU A 35 6.82 7.77 -5.69
CA LEU A 35 6.03 7.55 -6.92
C LEU A 35 6.22 6.14 -7.49
N SER A 36 7.40 5.54 -7.30
CA SER A 36 7.73 4.20 -7.78
C SER A 36 7.23 3.09 -6.85
N MET A 37 6.84 3.41 -5.61
CA MET A 37 6.14 2.49 -4.73
C MET A 37 4.77 2.20 -5.32
N LYS A 38 4.70 1.20 -6.21
CA LYS A 38 3.44 0.61 -6.64
C LYS A 38 2.65 0.29 -5.38
N THR A 39 1.43 0.80 -5.29
CA THR A 39 0.44 0.32 -4.34
C THR A 39 0.37 -1.19 -4.52
N LYS A 40 1.01 -1.94 -3.61
CA LYS A 40 0.80 -3.38 -3.54
C LYS A 40 -0.68 -3.52 -3.25
N THR A 41 -1.46 -3.82 -4.28
CA THR A 41 -2.79 -4.39 -4.11
C THR A 41 -2.62 -5.47 -3.07
N SER A 42 -3.22 -5.25 -1.90
CA SER A 42 -2.96 -6.10 -0.74
C SER A 42 -3.03 -7.56 -1.17
N LEU A 43 -2.03 -8.36 -0.80
CA LEU A 43 -2.00 -9.78 -1.11
C LEU A 43 -3.27 -10.49 -0.58
N ALA A 44 -3.94 -9.88 0.40
CA ALA A 44 -5.27 -10.25 0.89
C ALA A 44 -6.36 -10.26 -0.20
N GLY A 45 -6.31 -9.36 -1.19
CA GLY A 45 -7.24 -9.38 -2.33
C GLY A 45 -6.95 -10.49 -3.34
N PHE A 46 -5.69 -10.94 -3.43
CA PHE A 46 -5.24 -11.99 -4.36
C PHE A 46 -5.38 -13.40 -3.77
N LEU A 47 -5.10 -13.58 -2.47
CA LEU A 47 -5.28 -14.86 -1.76
C LEU A 47 -6.67 -15.05 -1.12
N GLY A 48 -7.46 -13.99 -0.97
CA GLY A 48 -8.71 -13.98 -0.18
C GLY A 48 -9.97 -14.44 -0.91
N LYS A 49 -9.95 -14.61 -2.24
CA LYS A 49 -11.09 -15.20 -2.94
C LYS A 49 -10.99 -16.72 -2.93
N LYS A 50 -11.25 -17.35 -1.76
CA LYS A 50 -11.96 -18.63 -1.83
C LYS A 50 -13.20 -18.36 -2.68
N PRO A 51 -13.46 -19.12 -3.76
CA PRO A 51 -14.62 -18.88 -4.60
C PRO A 51 -15.84 -18.88 -3.68
N MET A 52 -16.65 -17.83 -3.74
CA MET A 52 -17.81 -17.60 -2.86
C MET A 52 -18.68 -18.85 -2.70
N LYS A 53 -18.70 -19.69 -3.74
CA LYS A 53 -19.28 -21.03 -3.77
C LYS A 53 -18.83 -21.95 -2.62
N LYS A 54 -17.52 -22.02 -2.31
CA LYS A 54 -17.00 -22.81 -1.17
C LYS A 54 -17.46 -22.29 0.19
N ILE A 55 -17.62 -20.97 0.33
CA ILE A 55 -18.09 -20.36 1.58
C ILE A 55 -19.59 -20.65 1.77
N LEU A 56 -20.36 -20.60 0.68
CA LEU A 56 -21.79 -20.95 0.66
C LEU A 56 -22.04 -22.44 0.91
N ASP A 57 -21.23 -23.34 0.33
CA ASP A 57 -21.32 -24.77 0.55
C ASP A 57 -21.00 -25.12 2.02
N ASP A 58 -19.94 -24.54 2.61
CA ASP A 58 -19.59 -24.73 4.03
C ASP A 58 -20.68 -24.22 4.99
N LEU A 59 -21.45 -23.20 4.61
CA LEU A 59 -22.56 -22.66 5.41
C LEU A 59 -23.82 -23.53 5.29
N ARG A 60 -24.05 -24.14 4.12
CA ARG A 60 -25.18 -25.03 3.85
C ARG A 60 -25.01 -26.38 4.56
N ASP A 61 -23.82 -26.97 4.50
CA ASP A 61 -23.50 -28.24 5.18
C ASP A 61 -23.62 -28.16 6.71
N LYS A 62 -23.50 -26.95 7.29
CA LYS A 62 -23.72 -26.72 8.73
C LYS A 62 -25.19 -26.62 9.12
N HIS A 63 -26.06 -26.21 8.20
CA HIS A 63 -27.51 -26.12 8.46
C HIS A 63 -28.22 -27.46 8.28
N ASP A 64 -27.71 -28.35 7.42
CA ASP A 64 -28.30 -29.68 7.16
C ASP A 64 -27.86 -30.78 8.16
N ARG A 65 -27.08 -30.47 9.20
CA ARG A 65 -26.67 -31.42 10.27
C ARG A 65 -27.47 -31.30 11.58
N ILE A 66 -28.63 -30.66 11.55
CA ILE A 66 -29.55 -30.56 12.70
C ILE A 66 -30.83 -31.33 12.38
#